data_AF-A0AAQ0TIJ2-F1
#
_entry.id   AF-A0AAQ0TIJ2-F1
#
_cell.length_a   1.000
_cell.length_b   1.000
_cell.length_c   1.000
_cell.angle_alpha   90.00
_cell.angle_beta   90.00
_cell.angle_gamma   90.00
#
_symmetry.space_group_name_H-M   'P 1'
#
loop_
_entity.id
_entity.type
_entity.pdbx_description
1 polymer ?
#
loop_
_entity_poly.entity_id
_entity_poly.type
_entity_poly.pdbx_seq_one_letter_code
_entity_poly.pdbx_strand_id
1 'polypeptide(L)'
;MLGMNLKGMYYAFKTSLETHRTESMTTDQFVSWLVSSEWDDRRNRAVERAIRQASFRYKATIEEIDFSVERGLDGYSQQIDPLWII
;
A
#
# COMPACT_ATOMS: atom_id res chain seq x y z
N MET A 1 15.23 -22.23 17.90
CA MET A 1 15.06 -20.86 18.47
C MET A 1 13.76 -20.29 17.93
N LEU A 2 12.67 -20.31 18.72
CA LEU A 2 11.36 -19.75 18.37
C LEU A 2 11.32 -18.28 18.82
N GLY A 3 12.05 -17.42 18.12
CA GLY A 3 11.98 -15.97 18.31
C GLY A 3 10.91 -15.36 17.40
N MET A 4 10.22 -14.33 17.86
CA MET A 4 9.35 -13.53 16.99
C MET A 4 10.22 -12.88 15.90
N ASN A 5 9.99 -13.23 14.63
CA ASN A 5 10.80 -12.79 13.49
C ASN A 5 10.34 -11.39 13.01
N LEU A 6 10.55 -10.38 13.86
CA LEU A 6 10.06 -9.00 13.73
C LEU A 6 10.96 -8.15 12.82
N LYS A 7 11.00 -8.50 11.53
CA LYS A 7 11.90 -7.88 10.56
C LYS A 7 11.56 -6.42 10.30
N GLY A 8 10.27 -6.07 10.24
CA GLY A 8 9.84 -4.69 9.98
C GLY A 8 10.26 -3.76 11.12
N MET A 9 10.06 -4.18 12.37
CA MET A 9 10.55 -3.42 13.54
C MET A 9 12.07 -3.24 13.49
N TYR A 10 12.81 -4.31 13.17
CA TYR A 10 14.27 -4.25 13.11
C TYR A 10 14.76 -3.24 12.07
N TYR A 11 14.22 -3.27 10.85
CA TYR A 11 14.62 -2.33 9.80
C TYR A 11 14.23 -0.90 10.14
N ALA A 12 13.01 -0.68 10.66
CA ALA A 12 12.55 0.62 11.10
C ALA A 12 13.49 1.21 12.18
N PHE A 13 13.81 0.43 13.20
CA PHE A 13 14.74 0.84 14.26
C PHE A 13 16.14 1.17 13.72
N LYS A 14 16.66 0.33 12.81
CA LYS A 14 17.97 0.60 12.18
C LYS A 14 17.95 1.90 11.38
N THR A 15 16.92 2.11 10.56
CA THR A 15 16.76 3.34 9.78
C THR A 15 16.62 4.56 10.67
N SER A 16 15.94 4.45 11.82
CA SER A 16 15.77 5.57 12.73
C SER A 16 17.09 6.03 13.36
N LEU A 17 18.05 5.11 13.58
CA LEU A 17 19.41 5.46 14.02
C LEU A 17 20.19 6.20 12.94
N GLU A 18 20.01 5.84 11.67
CA GLU A 18 20.72 6.45 10.54
C GLU A 18 20.15 7.84 10.17
N THR A 19 18.85 8.05 10.38
CA THR A 19 18.13 9.24 9.90
C THR A 19 17.82 10.28 10.98
N HIS A 20 18.22 10.04 12.24
CA HIS A 20 17.88 10.91 13.39
C HIS A 20 16.38 11.20 13.55
N ARG A 21 15.53 10.37 12.92
CA ARG A 21 14.07 10.58 12.84
C ARG A 21 13.38 10.52 14.21
N THR A 22 14.08 10.00 15.21
CA THR A 22 13.62 9.87 16.59
C THR A 22 13.67 11.19 17.37
N GLU A 23 14.39 12.21 16.91
CA GLU A 23 14.61 13.44 17.69
C GLU A 23 13.34 14.27 17.91
N SER A 24 12.32 14.09 17.05
CA SER A 24 11.04 14.77 17.15
C SER A 24 9.90 13.91 17.71
N MET A 25 10.16 12.64 18.03
CA MET A 25 9.12 11.69 18.48
C MET A 25 9.21 11.44 19.99
N THR A 26 8.06 11.42 20.65
CA THR A 26 7.96 10.90 22.02
C THR A 26 8.13 9.38 22.02
N THR A 27 8.47 8.79 23.17
CA THR A 27 8.75 7.35 23.27
C THR A 27 7.56 6.47 22.86
N ASP A 28 6.34 6.87 23.21
CA ASP A 28 5.11 6.18 22.82
C ASP A 28 4.87 6.23 21.30
N GLN A 29 5.11 7.39 20.68
CA GLN A 29 5.03 7.54 19.23
C GLN A 29 6.06 6.66 18.53
N PHE A 30 7.28 6.57 19.08
CA PHE A 30 8.33 5.74 18.52
C PHE A 30 7.96 4.26 18.56
N VAL A 31 7.43 3.77 19.69
CA VAL A 31 6.95 2.39 19.81
C VAL A 31 5.78 2.14 18.85
N SER A 32 4.82 3.06 18.76
CA SER A 32 3.70 2.96 17.81
C SER A 32 4.19 2.84 16.37
N TRP A 33 5.18 3.65 15.99
CA TRP A 33 5.75 3.63 14.64
C TRP A 33 6.46 2.30 14.33
N LEU A 34 7.24 1.76 15.27
CA LEU A 34 7.87 0.45 15.10
C LEU A 34 6.84 -0.66 14.90
N VAL A 35 5.76 -0.66 15.68
CA VAL A 35 4.67 -1.63 15.57
C VAL A 35 3.95 -1.51 14.22
N SER A 36 3.64 -0.28 13.79
CA SER A 36 3.06 -0.02 12.46
C SER A 36 3.95 -0.54 11.33
N SER A 37 5.26 -0.27 11.41
CA SER A 37 6.20 -0.73 10.38
C SER A 37 6.29 -2.26 10.29
N GLU A 38 6.14 -2.98 11.39
CA GLU A 38 6.07 -4.45 11.38
C GLU A 38 4.77 -4.96 10.76
N TRP A 39 3.65 -4.31 11.06
CA TRP A 39 2.39 -4.65 10.44
C TRP A 39 2.44 -4.44 8.92
N ASP A 40 3.03 -3.33 8.46
CA ASP A 40 3.24 -3.03 7.05
C ASP A 40 4.13 -4.08 6.38
N ASP A 41 5.27 -4.43 6.98
CA ASP A 41 6.17 -5.46 6.45
C ASP A 41 5.47 -6.82 6.31
N ARG A 42 4.67 -7.22 7.31
CA ARG A 42 3.90 -8.47 7.23
C ARG A 42 2.85 -8.43 6.13
N ARG A 43 2.15 -7.31 5.98
CA ARG A 43 1.13 -7.11 4.96
C ARG A 43 1.75 -7.12 3.56
N ASN A 44 2.86 -6.42 3.36
CA ASN A 44 3.60 -6.42 2.10
C ASN A 44 4.08 -7.82 1.74
N ARG A 45 4.69 -8.56 2.67
CA ARG A 45 5.09 -9.96 2.42
C ARG A 45 3.89 -10.87 2.12
N ALA A 46 2.73 -10.62 2.71
CA ALA A 46 1.51 -11.38 2.39
C ALA A 46 1.01 -11.07 0.98
N VAL A 47 0.99 -9.80 0.59
CA VAL A 47 0.64 -9.36 -0.76
C VAL A 47 1.61 -9.92 -1.80
N GLU A 48 2.92 -9.82 -1.59
CA GLU A 48 3.93 -10.39 -2.48
C GLU A 48 3.79 -11.90 -2.66
N ARG A 49 3.47 -12.62 -1.57
CA ARG A 49 3.17 -14.05 -1.63
C ARG A 49 1.91 -14.33 -2.42
N ALA A 50 0.84 -13.56 -2.21
CA ALA A 50 -0.41 -13.71 -2.94
C ALA A 50 -0.21 -13.44 -4.44
N ILE A 51 0.52 -12.38 -4.80
CA ILE A 51 0.87 -12.07 -6.20
C ILE A 51 1.65 -13.23 -6.83
N ARG A 52 2.65 -13.76 -6.13
CA ARG A 52 3.45 -14.90 -6.63
C ARG A 52 2.60 -16.17 -6.80
N GLN A 53 1.68 -16.42 -5.87
CA GLN A 53 0.80 -17.61 -5.90
C GLN A 53 -0.30 -17.49 -6.96
N ALA A 54 -0.82 -16.30 -7.21
CA ALA A 54 -1.85 -16.06 -8.22
C ALA A 54 -1.35 -16.36 -9.65
N SER A 55 -0.01 -16.38 -9.86
CA SER A 55 0.62 -16.76 -11.14
C SER A 55 -0.01 -16.03 -12.34
N PHE A 56 -0.19 -14.72 -12.19
CA PHE A 56 -0.75 -13.90 -13.26
C PHE A 56 0.11 -14.06 -14.53
N ARG A 57 -0.55 -14.39 -15.65
CA ARG A 57 0.11 -14.56 -16.96
C ARG A 57 0.81 -13.29 -17.43
N TYR A 58 0.30 -12.13 -17.03
CA TYR A 58 0.87 -10.81 -17.27
C TYR A 58 1.07 -10.12 -15.92
N LYS A 59 2.14 -9.32 -15.79
CA LYS A 59 2.33 -8.50 -14.58
C LYS A 59 1.28 -7.41 -14.63
N ALA A 60 0.24 -7.48 -13.81
CA ALA A 60 -0.73 -6.41 -13.66
C ALA A 60 -0.02 -5.14 -13.13
N THR A 61 0.50 -4.31 -14.03
CA THR A 61 0.98 -2.97 -13.73
C THR A 61 -0.13 -1.96 -14.02
N ILE A 62 -0.09 -0.79 -13.38
CA ILE A 62 -1.14 0.23 -13.53
C ILE A 62 -1.23 0.73 -14.99
N GLU A 63 -0.13 0.64 -15.73
CA GLU A 63 -0.03 1.01 -17.15
C GLU A 63 -0.70 0.00 -18.09
N GLU A 64 -0.99 -1.22 -17.63
CA GLU A 64 -1.75 -2.24 -18.40
C GLU A 64 -3.27 -2.14 -18.15
N ILE A 65 -3.74 -1.14 -17.40
CA ILE A 65 -5.17 -0.85 -17.29
C ILE A 65 -5.62 -0.24 -18.62
N ASP A 66 -6.20 -1.08 -19.47
CA ASP A 66 -6.88 -0.63 -20.68
C ASP A 66 -8.16 0.14 -20.29
N PHE A 67 -8.10 1.47 -20.42
CA PHE A 67 -9.23 2.37 -20.25
C PHE A 67 -10.12 2.44 -21.51
N SER A 68 -9.98 1.50 -22.46
CA SER A 68 -10.83 1.45 -23.65
C SER A 68 -12.31 1.40 -23.27
N VAL A 69 -13.08 2.23 -23.98
CA VAL A 69 -14.51 2.52 -23.78
C VAL A 69 -15.41 1.26 -23.88
N GLU A 70 -14.88 0.13 -24.34
CA GLU A 70 -15.63 -1.13 -24.46
C GLU A 70 -16.01 -1.77 -23.12
N ARG A 71 -15.39 -1.38 -22.00
CA ARG A 71 -15.67 -1.99 -20.68
C ARG A 71 -16.60 -1.19 -19.78
N GLY A 72 -17.35 -0.23 -20.32
CA GLY A 72 -18.45 0.44 -19.60
C GLY A 72 -18.03 1.10 -18.29
N LEU A 73 -16.75 1.50 -18.18
CA LEU A 73 -16.29 2.39 -17.12
C LEU A 73 -16.53 3.83 -17.58
N ASP A 74 -17.80 4.12 -17.89
CA ASP A 74 -18.22 5.48 -18.12
C ASP A 74 -18.00 6.22 -16.81
N GLY A 75 -16.96 7.05 -16.78
CA GLY A 75 -16.98 8.24 -15.95
C GLY A 75 -18.30 8.94 -16.20
N TYR A 76 -18.97 9.36 -15.13
CA TYR A 76 -20.21 10.13 -15.15
C TYR A 76 -20.01 11.50 -15.81
N SER A 77 -19.66 11.50 -17.08
CA SER A 77 -19.39 12.67 -17.92
C SER A 77 -20.07 12.54 -19.28
N GLN A 78 -21.14 11.75 -19.36
CA GLN A 78 -22.15 11.92 -20.39
C GLN A 78 -23.37 12.62 -19.79
N GLN A 79 -23.60 13.83 -20.31
CA GLN A 79 -24.91 14.43 -20.53
C GLN A 79 -25.61 15.05 -19.31
N ILE A 80 -25.23 16.30 -19.01
CA ILE A 80 -26.24 17.26 -18.54
C ILE A 80 -27.20 17.47 -19.71
N ASP A 81 -28.33 16.78 -19.67
CA ASP A 81 -29.43 16.99 -20.61
C ASP A 81 -29.95 18.42 -20.43
N PRO A 82 -30.00 19.27 -21.47
CA PRO A 82 -30.42 20.67 -21.31
C PRO A 82 -31.94 20.84 -21.14
N LEU A 83 -32.70 19.77 -20.88
CA LEU A 83 -34.17 19.77 -20.83
C LEU A 83 -34.79 19.83 -19.43
N TRP A 84 -34.01 20.12 -18.39
CA TRP A 84 -34.52 20.23 -17.00
C TRP A 84 -34.79 21.67 -16.54
N ILE A 85 -34.86 22.62 -17.48
CA ILE A 85 -35.35 23.98 -17.22
C ILE A 85 -36.67 24.18 -17.97
N ILE A 86 -37.72 23.51 -17.50
CA ILE A 86 -39.11 23.98 -17.50
C ILE A 86 -39.70 23.60 -16.14
#